data_AF-A0A1G3L4Y5-F1
#
_entry.id   AF-A0A1G3L4Y5-F1
#
_cell.length_a   1.000
_cell.length_b   1.000
_cell.length_c   1.000
_cell.angle_alpha   90.00
_cell.angle_beta   90.00
_cell.angle_gamma   90.00
#
_symmetry.space_group_name_H-M   'P 1'
#
loop_
_entity.id
_entity.type
_entity.pdbx_description
1 polymer ?
#
loop_
_entity_poly.entity_id
_entity_poly.type
_entity_poly.pdbx_seq_one_letter_code
_entity_poly.pdbx_strand_id
1 'polypeptide(L)'
;MDRNKEYSEWLKYADDDLESAEILNKHYRKPLNIICYHCQQAAEKYLKAFLVSQSISFEKTHDLLKIIEACQETEQSFLAIAGDCMILNPYSIITRYPSELELY
;
A
#
# COMPACT_ATOMS: atom_id res chain seq x y z
N MET A 1 5.74 -22.52 -4.15
CA MET A 1 4.37 -22.10 -4.51
C MET A 1 4.40 -21.65 -5.96
N ASP A 2 3.32 -21.83 -6.70
CA ASP A 2 3.21 -21.30 -8.07
C ASP A 2 3.23 -19.77 -8.01
N ARG A 3 4.17 -19.14 -8.73
CA ARG A 3 4.33 -17.68 -8.76
C ARG A 3 3.06 -16.98 -9.20
N ASN A 4 2.36 -17.53 -10.18
CA ASN A 4 1.12 -16.94 -10.69
C ASN A 4 0.05 -16.93 -9.59
N LYS A 5 0.07 -17.96 -8.73
CA LYS A 5 -0.82 -18.03 -7.57
C LYS A 5 -0.46 -16.98 -6.52
N GLU A 6 0.81 -16.88 -6.14
CA GLU A 6 1.26 -15.88 -5.16
C GLU A 6 0.98 -14.46 -5.62
N TYR A 7 1.30 -14.14 -6.89
CA TYR A 7 0.98 -12.86 -7.51
C TYR A 7 -0.52 -12.53 -7.44
N SER A 8 -1.36 -13.49 -7.82
CA SER A 8 -2.82 -13.32 -7.80
C SER A 8 -3.38 -13.14 -6.39
N GLU A 9 -2.78 -13.80 -5.38
CA GLU A 9 -3.14 -13.63 -3.97
C GLU A 9 -2.80 -12.23 -3.47
N TRP A 10 -1.63 -11.69 -3.84
CA TRP A 10 -1.26 -10.31 -3.51
C TRP A 10 -2.18 -9.28 -4.15
N LEU A 11 -2.51 -9.44 -5.43
CA LEU A 11 -3.46 -8.57 -6.11
C LEU A 11 -4.83 -8.60 -5.44
N LYS A 12 -5.35 -9.79 -5.17
CA LYS A 12 -6.65 -9.94 -4.49
C LYS A 12 -6.67 -9.18 -3.16
N TYR A 13 -5.65 -9.33 -2.34
CA TYR A 13 -5.61 -8.61 -1.06
C TYR A 13 -5.45 -7.09 -1.24
N ALA A 14 -4.78 -6.64 -2.29
CA ALA A 14 -4.70 -5.21 -2.63
C ALA A 14 -6.06 -4.66 -3.06
N ASP A 15 -6.81 -5.42 -3.89
CA ASP A 15 -8.17 -5.10 -4.32
C ASP A 15 -9.11 -5.02 -3.11
N ASP A 16 -9.07 -6.01 -2.20
CA ASP A 16 -9.90 -6.06 -1.00
C ASP A 16 -9.68 -4.82 -0.09
N ASP A 17 -8.44 -4.36 0.05
CA ASP A 17 -8.11 -3.14 0.80
C ASP A 17 -8.63 -1.87 0.11
N LEU A 18 -8.43 -1.76 -1.21
CA LEU A 18 -8.89 -0.60 -1.98
C LEU A 18 -10.42 -0.50 -1.93
N GLU A 19 -11.12 -1.62 -2.17
CA GLU A 19 -12.58 -1.68 -2.09
C GLU A 19 -13.07 -1.28 -0.69
N SER A 20 -12.40 -1.77 0.38
CA SER A 20 -12.71 -1.38 1.75
C SER A 20 -12.59 0.13 1.96
N ALA A 21 -11.50 0.75 1.48
CA ALA A 21 -11.31 2.20 1.56
C ALA A 21 -12.40 2.98 0.80
N GLU A 22 -12.77 2.51 -0.40
CA GLU A 22 -13.81 3.14 -1.22
C GLU A 22 -15.20 3.05 -0.60
N ILE A 23 -15.55 1.88 -0.04
CA ILE A 23 -16.82 1.67 0.68
C ILE A 23 -16.87 2.64 1.87
N LEU A 24 -15.82 2.67 2.69
CA LEU A 24 -15.73 3.56 3.86
C LEU A 24 -15.82 5.05 3.49
N ASN A 25 -15.23 5.45 2.37
CA ASN A 25 -15.29 6.84 1.90
C ASN A 25 -16.68 7.26 1.41
N LYS A 26 -17.56 6.31 1.06
CA LYS A 26 -18.96 6.60 0.66
C LYS A 26 -19.90 6.77 1.86
N HIS A 27 -19.50 6.39 3.07
CA HIS A 27 -20.33 6.55 4.26
C HIS A 27 -20.40 8.01 4.76
N TYR A 28 -21.51 8.37 5.40
CA TYR A 28 -21.71 9.71 6.00
C TYR A 28 -20.67 10.01 7.08
N ARG A 29 -20.42 9.04 7.97
CA ARG A 29 -19.31 9.10 8.93
C ARG A 29 -18.09 8.45 8.29
N LYS A 30 -17.07 9.26 8.00
CA LYS A 30 -15.82 8.81 7.37
C LYS A 30 -14.72 8.62 8.42
N PRO A 31 -14.38 7.38 8.81
CA PRO A 31 -13.24 7.13 9.68
C PRO A 31 -11.95 7.29 8.88
N LEU A 32 -11.47 8.53 8.72
CA LEU A 32 -10.34 8.86 7.85
C LEU A 32 -9.08 8.06 8.19
N ASN A 33 -8.83 7.80 9.47
CA ASN A 33 -7.72 6.96 9.90
C ASN A 33 -7.79 5.53 9.32
N ILE A 34 -8.98 4.93 9.29
CA ILE A 34 -9.17 3.58 8.75
C ILE A 34 -9.10 3.60 7.23
N ILE A 35 -9.67 4.63 6.59
CA ILE A 35 -9.60 4.80 5.13
C ILE A 35 -8.14 4.94 4.67
N CYS A 36 -7.36 5.83 5.29
CA CYS A 36 -5.96 6.04 4.97
C CYS A 36 -5.10 4.80 5.23
N TYR A 37 -5.41 4.03 6.29
CA TYR A 37 -4.76 2.74 6.55
C TYR A 37 -4.95 1.77 5.39
N HIS A 38 -6.20 1.59 4.93
CA HIS A 38 -6.47 0.70 3.79
C HIS A 38 -5.85 1.20 2.49
N CYS A 39 -5.82 2.51 2.23
CA CYS A 39 -5.11 3.06 1.07
C CYS A 39 -3.61 2.73 1.10
N GLN A 40 -2.96 2.89 2.25
CA GLN A 40 -1.54 2.54 2.41
C GLN A 40 -1.32 1.03 2.21
N GLN A 41 -2.17 0.19 2.79
CA GLN A 41 -2.10 -1.27 2.68
C GLN A 41 -2.34 -1.75 1.24
N ALA A 42 -3.29 -1.16 0.52
CA ALA A 42 -3.52 -1.46 -0.89
C ALA A 42 -2.28 -1.13 -1.73
N ALA A 43 -1.73 0.07 -1.59
CA ALA A 43 -0.52 0.50 -2.28
C ALA A 43 0.66 -0.44 -2.00
N GLU A 44 0.89 -0.81 -0.74
CA GLU A 44 1.93 -1.74 -0.33
C GLU A 44 1.81 -3.08 -1.04
N LYS A 45 0.59 -3.64 -1.08
CA LYS A 45 0.31 -4.95 -1.67
C LYS A 45 0.43 -4.93 -3.19
N TYR A 46 0.00 -3.87 -3.87
CA TYR A 46 0.21 -3.73 -5.32
C TYR A 46 1.69 -3.68 -5.68
N LEU A 47 2.50 -2.90 -4.96
CA LEU A 47 3.93 -2.83 -5.20
C LEU A 47 4.61 -4.19 -4.95
N LYS A 48 4.23 -4.89 -3.87
CA LYS A 48 4.72 -6.24 -3.61
C LYS A 48 4.29 -7.25 -4.67
N ALA A 49 3.05 -7.17 -5.17
CA ALA A 49 2.58 -7.98 -6.29
C ALA A 49 3.47 -7.77 -7.52
N PHE A 50 3.82 -6.52 -7.84
CA PHE A 50 4.76 -6.23 -8.92
C PHE A 50 6.10 -6.92 -8.69
N LEU A 51 6.72 -6.80 -7.51
CA LEU A 51 7.99 -7.47 -7.22
C LEU A 51 7.90 -9.00 -7.34
N VAL A 52 6.81 -9.63 -6.88
CA VAL A 52 6.56 -11.07 -7.08
C VAL A 52 6.49 -11.44 -8.57
N SER A 53 5.81 -10.61 -9.37
CA SER A 53 5.70 -10.82 -10.83
C SER A 53 7.07 -10.78 -11.52
N GLN A 54 7.99 -9.98 -10.99
CA GLN A 54 9.37 -9.85 -11.46
C GLN A 54 10.34 -10.86 -10.83
N SER A 55 9.87 -11.77 -9.98
CA SER A 55 10.72 -12.73 -9.24
C SER A 55 11.67 -12.07 -8.22
N ILE A 56 11.35 -10.88 -7.73
CA ILE A 56 12.19 -10.12 -6.81
C ILE A 56 11.72 -10.39 -5.38
N SER A 57 12.62 -10.89 -4.55
CA SER A 57 12.38 -11.03 -3.11
C SER A 57 12.43 -9.66 -2.43
N PHE A 58 11.53 -9.42 -1.49
CA PHE A 58 11.49 -8.20 -0.68
C PHE A 58 11.42 -8.52 0.81
N GLU A 59 11.86 -7.59 1.64
CA GLU A 59 11.76 -7.70 3.09
C GLU A 59 10.31 -7.56 3.58
N LYS A 60 9.99 -8.19 4.71
CA LYS A 60 8.72 -7.96 5.40
C LYS A 60 8.72 -6.58 6.06
N THR A 61 8.40 -5.57 5.27
CA THR A 61 8.31 -4.16 5.68
C THR A 61 6.98 -3.54 5.25
N HIS A 62 6.53 -2.53 5.98
CA HIS A 62 5.41 -1.66 5.63
C HIS A 62 5.87 -0.31 5.06
N ASP A 63 7.19 -0.14 4.93
CA ASP A 63 7.81 1.08 4.43
C ASP A 63 7.67 1.14 2.91
N LEU A 64 6.69 1.92 2.43
CA LEU A 64 6.44 2.12 1.01
C LEU A 64 7.65 2.68 0.28
N LEU A 65 8.50 3.47 0.94
CA LEU A 65 9.69 4.06 0.31
C LEU A 65 10.71 2.97 -0.08
N LYS A 66 10.94 2.00 0.80
CA LYS A 66 11.81 0.86 0.47
C LYS A 66 11.24 -0.02 -0.63
N ILE A 67 9.92 -0.21 -0.63
CA ILE A 67 9.26 -1.09 -1.60
C ILE A 67 9.25 -0.41 -2.98
N ILE A 68 8.94 0.88 -3.07
CA ILE A 68 8.94 1.62 -4.35
C ILE A 68 10.35 1.75 -4.92
N GLU A 69 11.38 1.94 -4.07
CA GLU A 69 12.79 1.92 -4.50
C GLU A 69 13.14 0.60 -5.19
N ALA A 70 12.78 -0.55 -4.60
CA ALA A 70 12.99 -1.86 -5.22
C ALA A 70 12.22 -2.02 -6.55
N CYS A 71 11.02 -1.41 -6.67
CA CYS A 71 10.28 -1.42 -7.93
C CYS A 71 10.99 -0.59 -9.01
N GLN A 72 11.56 0.56 -8.64
CA GLN A 72 12.27 1.47 -9.53
C GLN A 72 13.57 0.90 -10.09
N GLU A 73 14.23 -0.01 -9.35
CA GLU A 73 15.40 -0.74 -9.86
C GLU A 73 15.07 -1.60 -11.09
N THR A 74 13.80 -2.01 -11.23
CA THR A 74 13.33 -2.83 -12.35
C THR A 74 12.60 -2.01 -13.40
N GLU A 75 11.79 -1.03 -12.99
CA GLU A 75 10.91 -0.28 -13.87
C GLU A 75 10.86 1.20 -13.45
N GLN A 76 11.50 2.07 -14.24
CA GLN A 76 11.69 3.48 -13.89
C GLN A 76 10.38 4.28 -13.82
N SER A 77 9.29 3.81 -14.45
CA SER A 77 7.98 4.51 -14.39
C SER A 77 7.41 4.61 -12.98
N PHE A 78 7.87 3.79 -12.03
CA PHE A 78 7.53 3.91 -10.60
C PHE A 78 8.03 5.21 -9.94
N LEU A 79 8.94 5.96 -10.58
CA LEU A 79 9.30 7.32 -10.13
C LEU A 79 8.09 8.26 -10.12
N ALA A 80 7.12 8.05 -11.02
CA ALA A 80 5.94 8.90 -11.14
C ALA A 80 5.04 8.88 -9.89
N ILE A 81 5.07 7.78 -9.12
CA ILE A 81 4.21 7.58 -7.93
C ILE A 81 5.00 7.58 -6.61
N ALA A 82 6.31 7.87 -6.65
CA ALA A 82 7.16 7.89 -5.46
C ALA A 82 6.70 8.95 -4.44
N GLY A 83 6.22 10.10 -4.92
CA GLY A 83 5.64 11.15 -4.09
C GLY A 83 4.36 10.70 -3.37
N ASP A 84 3.49 9.95 -4.06
CA ASP A 84 2.27 9.42 -3.46
C ASP A 84 2.58 8.37 -2.39
N CYS A 85 3.59 7.52 -2.63
CA CYS A 85 4.10 6.57 -1.64
C CYS A 85 4.61 7.27 -0.39
N MET A 86 5.31 8.40 -0.54
CA MET A 86 5.79 9.21 0.58
C MET A 86 4.64 9.78 1.42
N ILE A 87 3.58 10.26 0.77
CA ILE A 87 2.37 10.76 1.44
C ILE A 87 1.66 9.62 2.19
N LEU A 88 1.57 8.43 1.59
CA LEU A 88 0.85 7.30 2.17
C LEU A 88 1.62 6.58 3.29
N ASN A 89 2.96 6.60 3.25
CA ASN A 89 3.82 5.81 4.14
C ASN A 89 3.48 5.92 5.63
N PRO A 90 3.23 7.13 6.19
CA PRO A 90 2.96 7.29 7.61
C PRO A 90 1.68 6.59 8.09
N TYR A 91 0.71 6.35 7.21
CA TYR A 91 -0.58 5.77 7.59
C TYR A 91 -0.51 4.28 7.94
N SER A 92 0.63 3.61 7.69
CA SER A 92 0.94 2.29 8.24
C SER A 92 1.08 2.30 9.77
N ILE A 93 1.39 3.47 10.36
CA ILE A 93 1.67 3.64 11.79
C ILE A 93 0.70 4.60 12.46
N ILE A 94 0.57 5.83 11.94
CA ILE A 94 -0.14 6.96 12.58
C ILE A 94 -1.59 6.60 12.90
N THR A 95 -2.22 5.77 12.05
CA THR A 95 -3.61 5.33 12.20
C THR A 95 -3.87 4.53 13.48
N ARG A 96 -2.81 4.04 14.14
CA ARG A 96 -2.85 3.28 15.39
C ARG A 96 -2.72 4.15 16.65
N TYR A 97 -2.31 5.41 16.51
CA TYR A 97 -2.07 6.31 17.63
C TYR A 97 -2.98 7.55 17.52
N PRO A 98 -4.06 7.63 18.32
CA PRO A 98 -5.00 8.76 18.26
C PRO A 98 -4.34 10.13 18.41
N SER A 99 -3.24 10.22 19.18
CA SER A 99 -2.47 11.45 19.41
C SER A 99 -1.67 11.94 18.20
N GLU A 100 -1.38 11.07 17.22
CA GLU A 100 -0.63 11.43 16.01
C GLU A 100 -1.56 11.80 14.84
N LEU A 101 -2.87 11.58 15.00
CA LEU A 101 -3.89 11.88 14.01
C LEU A 101 -4.44 13.30 14.07
N GLU A 102 -3.98 14.09 15.05
CA GLU A 102 -4.23 15.53 15.11
C GLU A 102 -3.46 16.22 13.96
N LEU A 103 -4.06 16.18 12.78
CA LEU A 103 -3.78 17.11 11.70
C LEU A 103 -4.13 18.51 12.23
N TYR A 104 -3.11 19.29 12.59
CA TYR A 104 -3.24 20.72 12.86
C TYR A 104 -3.69 21.48 11.62
#